data_AF-A0A956QL69-F1
#
_entry.id   AF-A0A956QL69-F1
#
_cell.length_a   1.000
_cell.length_b   1.000
_cell.length_c   1.000
_cell.angle_alpha   90.00
_cell.angle_beta   90.00
_cell.angle_gamma   90.00
#
_symmetry.space_group_name_H-M   'P 1'
#
loop_
_entity.id
_entity.type
_entity.pdbx_description
1 polymer ?
#
loop_
_entity_poly.entity_id
_entity_poly.type
_entity_poly.pdbx_seq_one_letter_code
_entity_poly.pdbx_strand_id
1 'polypeptide(L)'
;GVPVSTLDDMRTLFDQIDQERVTTSMTINSPASILLLMYQIVAEERGGSAMKLGGTIQNDVLKEYAARGTYIFPPRPSMRLIVDTFAYCSEHLPEWNTISISGYHIREAGSSAAQEIGFTLANAIAYVEAATKAGLDVDAIGPRLSFFFAAHSNFFEEAAKFRAARRMWARIMRDRFGATNPKSWLFRVASVRPIRNHGCS
;
A
#
# COMPACT_ATOMS: atom_id res chain seq x y z
N GLY A 1 -11.61 9.47 12.75
CA GLY A 1 -10.17 9.15 12.70
C GLY A 1 -9.46 9.90 13.79
N VAL A 2 -8.20 9.57 14.07
CA VAL A 2 -7.37 10.28 15.06
C VAL A 2 -6.72 11.50 14.38
N PRO A 3 -6.80 12.71 14.96
CA PRO A 3 -6.07 13.87 14.45
C PRO A 3 -4.58 13.73 14.77
N VAL A 4 -3.73 13.91 13.76
CA VAL A 4 -2.27 13.97 13.92
C VAL A 4 -1.81 15.18 13.15
N SER A 5 -1.47 16.25 13.87
CA SER A 5 -1.07 17.54 13.32
C SER A 5 0.39 17.85 13.63
N THR A 6 0.91 17.29 14.71
CA THR A 6 2.26 17.51 15.21
C THR A 6 2.95 16.18 15.57
N LEU A 7 4.26 16.25 15.83
CA LEU A 7 5.01 15.12 16.36
C LEU A 7 4.55 14.73 17.77
N ASP A 8 4.07 15.68 18.58
CA ASP A 8 3.53 15.40 19.92
C ASP A 8 2.29 14.50 19.86
N ASP A 9 1.43 14.67 18.86
CA ASP A 9 0.28 13.78 18.66
C ASP A 9 0.73 12.34 18.39
N MET A 10 1.81 12.17 17.61
CA MET A 10 2.39 10.87 17.34
C MET A 10 3.03 10.26 18.60
N ARG A 11 3.69 11.08 19.43
CA ARG A 11 4.24 10.65 20.73
C ARG A 11 3.14 10.14 21.65
N THR A 12 2.02 10.88 21.75
CA THR A 12 0.86 10.46 22.53
C THR A 12 0.24 9.19 21.98
N LEU A 13 0.07 9.08 20.66
CA LEU A 13 -0.55 7.91 20.02
C LEU A 13 0.20 6.61 20.32
N PHE A 14 1.53 6.68 20.37
CA PHE A 14 2.38 5.54 20.63
C PHE A 14 2.85 5.43 22.08
N ASP A 15 2.41 6.29 23.01
CA ASP A 15 2.82 6.19 24.41
C ASP A 15 2.65 4.76 24.95
N GLN A 16 3.70 4.26 25.61
CA GLN A 16 3.79 2.89 26.14
C GLN A 16 3.68 1.76 25.10
N ILE A 17 3.75 2.07 23.80
CA ILE A 17 3.83 1.09 22.71
C ILE A 17 5.27 1.00 22.20
N ASP A 18 5.87 -0.17 22.33
CA ASP A 18 7.16 -0.49 21.73
C ASP A 18 6.99 -0.80 20.23
N GLN A 19 7.33 0.18 19.39
CA GLN A 19 7.22 0.09 17.93
C GLN A 19 8.14 -0.97 17.31
N GLU A 20 9.21 -1.42 17.99
CA GLU A 20 10.05 -2.54 17.47
C GLU A 20 9.36 -3.90 17.63
N ARG A 21 8.38 -4.01 18.55
CA ARG A 21 7.71 -5.28 18.88
C ARG A 21 6.36 -5.47 18.21
N VAL A 22 5.83 -4.44 17.55
CA VAL A 22 4.52 -4.47 16.90
C VAL A 22 4.62 -4.03 15.46
N THR A 23 3.69 -4.51 14.63
CA THR A 23 3.55 -3.98 13.26
C THR A 23 2.39 -3.01 13.20
N THR A 24 2.62 -1.84 12.59
CA THR A 24 1.60 -0.77 12.52
C THR A 24 1.06 -0.63 11.11
N SER A 25 -0.27 -0.59 10.95
CA SER A 25 -0.92 -0.31 9.67
C SER A 25 -1.60 1.05 9.70
N MET A 26 -1.14 1.98 8.86
CA MET A 26 -1.68 3.33 8.73
C MET A 26 -2.45 3.48 7.41
N THR A 27 -3.78 3.63 7.52
CA THR A 27 -4.66 3.88 6.35
C THR A 27 -4.58 5.36 5.94
N ILE A 28 -3.42 5.76 5.44
CA ILE A 28 -3.08 7.13 5.07
C ILE A 28 -2.49 7.17 3.65
N ASN A 29 -2.84 8.21 2.87
CA ASN A 29 -2.40 8.35 1.46
C ASN A 29 -1.64 9.65 1.25
N SER A 30 -2.30 10.78 0.98
CA SER A 30 -1.61 12.01 0.59
C SER A 30 -0.51 12.49 1.57
N PRO A 31 -0.69 12.43 2.91
CA PRO A 31 0.37 12.77 3.86
C PRO A 31 1.15 11.54 4.38
N ALA A 32 1.11 10.40 3.68
CA ALA A 32 1.64 9.14 4.19
C ALA A 32 3.15 9.19 4.49
N SER A 33 3.94 9.83 3.63
CA SER A 33 5.38 9.98 3.84
C SER A 33 5.69 10.79 5.11
N ILE A 34 4.94 11.85 5.35
CA ILE A 34 5.10 12.71 6.54
C ILE A 34 4.74 11.92 7.80
N LEU A 35 3.61 11.21 7.81
CA LEU A 35 3.22 10.43 8.99
C LEU A 35 4.15 9.23 9.23
N LEU A 36 4.70 8.62 8.18
CA LEU A 36 5.72 7.59 8.33
C LEU A 36 7.00 8.15 8.96
N LEU A 37 7.43 9.34 8.54
CA LEU A 37 8.59 9.99 9.14
C LEU A 37 8.35 10.35 10.62
N MET A 38 7.16 10.87 10.96
CA MET A 38 6.79 11.11 12.36
C MET A 38 6.79 9.80 13.17
N TYR A 39 6.26 8.72 12.62
CA TYR A 39 6.26 7.40 13.24
C TYR A 39 7.69 6.91 13.52
N GLN A 40 8.59 7.05 12.55
CA GLN A 40 10.00 6.70 12.70
C GLN A 40 10.68 7.53 13.80
N ILE A 41 10.54 8.85 13.77
CA ILE A 41 11.19 9.76 14.73
C ILE A 41 10.78 9.40 16.16
N VAL A 42 9.49 9.14 16.41
CA VAL A 42 9.01 8.74 17.75
C VAL A 42 9.62 7.42 18.22
N ALA A 43 9.86 6.47 17.32
CA ALA A 43 10.52 5.22 17.68
C ALA A 43 12.00 5.43 18.04
N GLU A 44 12.69 6.25 17.25
CA GLU A 44 14.11 6.57 17.46
C GLU A 44 14.32 7.36 18.75
N GLU A 45 13.43 8.30 19.09
CA GLU A 45 13.44 9.05 20.37
C GLU A 45 13.37 8.14 21.60
N ARG A 46 12.84 6.92 21.43
CA ARG A 46 12.68 5.92 22.50
C ARG A 46 13.77 4.83 22.46
N GLY A 47 14.80 5.04 21.64
CA GLY A 47 15.92 4.11 21.49
C GLY A 47 15.65 2.94 20.53
N GLY A 48 14.53 2.96 19.80
CA GLY A 48 14.23 1.98 18.75
C GLY A 48 15.07 2.20 17.49
N SER A 49 15.31 1.14 16.73
CA SER A 49 16.00 1.19 15.44
C SER A 49 15.01 1.24 14.29
N ALA A 50 15.12 2.25 13.43
CA ALA A 50 14.38 2.35 12.16
C ALA A 50 14.44 1.05 11.34
N MET A 51 15.60 0.37 11.36
CA MET A 51 15.84 -0.87 10.62
C MET A 51 14.91 -2.03 11.03
N LYS A 52 14.36 -1.99 12.24
CA LYS A 52 13.43 -3.01 12.75
C LYS A 52 11.96 -2.61 12.67
N LEU A 53 11.66 -1.38 12.24
CA LEU A 53 10.28 -0.91 12.20
C LEU A 53 9.49 -1.63 11.11
N GLY A 54 8.52 -2.42 11.55
CA GLY A 54 7.59 -3.15 10.69
C GLY A 54 6.25 -2.45 10.59
N GLY A 55 5.68 -2.39 9.40
CA GLY A 55 4.37 -1.79 9.23
C GLY A 55 3.96 -1.62 7.78
N THR A 56 2.88 -0.87 7.57
CA THR A 56 2.34 -0.54 6.26
C THR A 56 1.75 0.86 6.29
N ILE A 57 2.06 1.67 5.28
CA ILE A 57 1.25 2.84 4.90
C ILE A 57 0.43 2.48 3.66
N GLN A 58 -0.81 2.96 3.55
CA GLN A 58 -1.62 2.65 2.36
C GLN A 58 -1.02 3.28 1.10
N ASN A 59 -0.70 4.58 1.14
CA ASN A 59 0.13 5.27 0.15
C ASN A 59 -0.27 5.05 -1.33
N ASP A 60 -1.54 4.74 -1.59
CA ASP A 60 -2.06 4.52 -2.95
C ASP A 60 -2.84 5.76 -3.38
N VAL A 61 -2.17 6.70 -4.03
CA VAL A 61 -2.77 7.97 -4.45
C VAL A 61 -3.59 7.85 -5.74
N LEU A 62 -3.28 6.91 -6.62
CA LEU A 62 -4.00 6.73 -7.89
C LEU A 62 -5.47 6.39 -7.68
N LYS A 63 -5.79 5.52 -6.71
CA LYS A 63 -7.19 5.24 -6.34
C LYS A 63 -7.89 6.42 -5.66
N GLU A 64 -7.15 7.40 -5.12
CA GLU A 64 -7.76 8.62 -4.58
C GLU A 64 -8.36 9.48 -5.70
N TYR A 65 -7.70 9.60 -6.85
CA TYR A 65 -8.28 10.32 -8.00
C TYR A 65 -9.47 9.58 -8.63
N ALA A 66 -9.45 8.24 -8.60
CA ALA A 66 -10.45 7.42 -9.27
C ALA A 66 -11.71 7.16 -8.43
N ALA A 67 -11.59 7.06 -7.10
CA ALA A 67 -12.68 6.55 -6.26
C ALA A 67 -12.90 7.31 -4.93
N ARG A 68 -11.84 7.66 -4.20
CA ARG A 68 -11.96 8.07 -2.78
C ARG A 68 -11.86 9.59 -2.51
N GLY A 69 -11.14 10.34 -3.35
CA GLY A 69 -11.13 11.80 -3.34
C GLY A 69 -10.23 12.49 -2.30
N THR A 70 -9.33 11.79 -1.59
CA THR A 70 -8.49 12.40 -0.52
C THR A 70 -7.09 12.82 -1.00
N TYR A 71 -6.96 13.21 -2.26
CA TYR A 71 -5.70 13.73 -2.83
C TYR A 71 -5.44 15.18 -2.40
N ILE A 72 -4.16 15.56 -2.24
CA ILE A 72 -3.74 16.95 -1.95
C ILE A 72 -3.12 17.61 -3.19
N PHE A 73 -2.19 16.90 -3.86
CA PHE A 73 -1.45 17.43 -5.00
C PHE A 73 -1.99 16.86 -6.33
N PRO A 74 -1.60 17.44 -7.48
CA PRO A 74 -1.85 16.83 -8.78
C PRO A 74 -1.16 15.45 -8.95
N PRO A 75 -1.58 14.61 -9.91
CA PRO A 75 -1.09 13.23 -10.02
C PRO A 75 0.42 13.08 -10.16
N ARG A 76 1.09 13.94 -10.93
CA ARG A 76 2.54 13.85 -11.18
C ARG A 76 3.38 14.07 -9.91
N PRO A 77 3.24 15.19 -9.17
CA PRO A 77 3.98 15.37 -7.91
C PRO A 77 3.59 14.32 -6.85
N SER A 78 2.33 13.87 -6.81
CA SER A 78 1.93 12.78 -5.93
C SER A 78 2.66 11.48 -6.24
N MET A 79 2.75 11.06 -7.51
CA MET A 79 3.51 9.87 -7.92
C MET A 79 4.99 9.98 -7.56
N ARG A 80 5.58 11.17 -7.67
CA ARG A 80 6.97 11.41 -7.22
C ARG A 80 7.12 11.12 -5.72
N LEU A 81 6.22 11.61 -4.88
CA LEU A 81 6.28 11.35 -3.43
C LEU A 81 6.19 9.86 -3.10
N ILE A 82 5.41 9.08 -3.85
CA ILE A 82 5.36 7.62 -3.69
C ILE A 82 6.72 6.99 -3.99
N VAL A 83 7.34 7.36 -5.11
CA VAL A 83 8.65 6.84 -5.51
C VAL A 83 9.75 7.25 -4.53
N ASP A 84 9.75 8.51 -4.08
CA ASP A 84 10.69 8.99 -3.05
C ASP A 84 10.52 8.20 -1.74
N THR A 85 9.28 7.84 -1.38
CA THR A 85 9.00 6.98 -0.21
C THR A 85 9.54 5.57 -0.40
N PHE A 86 9.46 5.01 -1.61
CA PHE A 86 10.02 3.68 -1.91
C PHE A 86 11.54 3.67 -1.76
N ALA A 87 12.21 4.68 -2.35
CA ALA A 87 13.64 4.85 -2.24
C ALA A 87 14.08 4.98 -0.78
N TYR A 88 13.45 5.90 -0.03
CA TYR A 88 13.79 6.16 1.36
C TYR A 88 13.66 4.90 2.22
N CYS A 89 12.52 4.19 2.13
CA CYS A 89 12.32 2.99 2.94
C CYS A 89 13.25 1.85 2.56
N SER A 90 13.65 1.73 1.28
CA SER A 90 14.60 0.67 0.87
C SER A 90 15.95 0.77 1.58
N GLU A 91 16.34 1.99 1.97
CA GLU A 91 17.61 2.26 2.65
C GLU A 91 17.46 2.33 4.19
N HIS A 92 16.38 2.94 4.68
CA HIS A 92 16.25 3.33 6.10
C HIS A 92 15.22 2.50 6.88
N LEU A 93 14.20 1.96 6.19
CA LEU A 93 13.08 1.23 6.78
C LEU A 93 12.83 -0.08 6.01
N PRO A 94 13.84 -0.97 5.91
CA PRO A 94 13.79 -2.11 5.02
C PRO A 94 12.65 -3.07 5.35
N GLU A 95 12.13 -3.07 6.58
CA GLU A 95 11.00 -3.91 7.01
C GLU A 95 9.61 -3.31 6.75
N TRP A 96 9.54 -2.08 6.22
CA TRP A 96 8.29 -1.37 6.01
C TRP A 96 7.63 -1.71 4.65
N ASN A 97 6.33 -2.00 4.66
CA ASN A 97 5.55 -2.11 3.42
C ASN A 97 5.14 -0.70 2.97
N THR A 98 5.76 -0.23 1.89
CA THR A 98 5.71 1.18 1.46
C THR A 98 4.40 1.57 0.78
N ILE A 99 3.59 0.59 0.40
CA ILE A 99 2.28 0.80 -0.25
C ILE A 99 1.37 -0.41 -0.04
N SER A 100 0.06 -0.13 0.03
CA SER A 100 -1.01 -1.11 -0.06
C SER A 100 -1.96 -0.74 -1.20
N ILE A 101 -1.72 -1.34 -2.36
CA ILE A 101 -2.39 -1.04 -3.62
C ILE A 101 -3.82 -1.57 -3.57
N SER A 102 -4.79 -0.66 -3.62
CA SER A 102 -6.12 -0.87 -3.06
C SER A 102 -7.22 -0.96 -4.13
N GLY A 103 -7.77 -2.16 -4.29
CA GLY A 103 -9.01 -2.43 -5.03
C GLY A 103 -10.28 -2.23 -4.22
N TYR A 104 -10.20 -2.35 -2.88
CA TYR A 104 -11.38 -2.24 -2.01
C TYR A 104 -12.22 -0.97 -2.27
N HIS A 105 -11.60 0.21 -2.31
CA HIS A 105 -12.33 1.47 -2.51
C HIS A 105 -12.91 1.61 -3.91
N ILE A 106 -12.24 1.02 -4.91
CA ILE A 106 -12.72 0.97 -6.30
C ILE A 106 -13.98 0.10 -6.36
N ARG A 107 -13.98 -1.03 -5.64
CA ARG A 107 -15.14 -1.91 -5.52
C ARG A 107 -16.29 -1.25 -4.76
N GLU A 108 -16.04 -0.57 -3.64
CA GLU A 108 -17.06 0.19 -2.90
C GLU A 108 -17.65 1.37 -3.73
N ALA A 109 -16.91 1.88 -4.70
CA ALA A 109 -17.39 2.88 -5.67
C ALA A 109 -18.27 2.27 -6.79
N GLY A 110 -18.50 0.95 -6.78
CA GLY A 110 -19.44 0.28 -7.68
C GLY A 110 -18.80 -0.53 -8.80
N SER A 111 -17.48 -0.82 -8.74
CA SER A 111 -16.84 -1.63 -9.78
C SER A 111 -17.27 -3.10 -9.73
N SER A 112 -17.18 -3.82 -10.85
CA SER A 112 -17.23 -5.28 -10.91
C SER A 112 -15.95 -5.91 -10.31
N ALA A 113 -15.95 -7.23 -10.04
CA ALA A 113 -14.77 -7.95 -9.57
C ALA A 113 -13.63 -7.92 -10.61
N ALA A 114 -13.98 -7.99 -11.90
CA ALA A 114 -13.02 -7.86 -12.99
C ALA A 114 -12.44 -6.45 -13.09
N GLN A 115 -13.26 -5.41 -12.92
CA GLN A 115 -12.79 -4.02 -12.87
C GLN A 115 -11.90 -3.76 -11.65
N GLU A 116 -12.24 -4.32 -10.49
CA GLU A 116 -11.41 -4.22 -9.28
C GLU A 116 -9.99 -4.76 -9.55
N ILE A 117 -9.87 -5.98 -10.13
CA ILE A 117 -8.56 -6.52 -10.52
C ILE A 117 -7.88 -5.60 -11.56
N GLY A 118 -8.60 -5.25 -12.62
CA GLY A 118 -8.05 -4.52 -13.75
C GLY A 118 -7.44 -3.18 -13.34
N PHE A 119 -8.21 -2.37 -12.62
CA PHE A 119 -7.76 -1.05 -12.15
C PHE A 119 -6.67 -1.16 -11.09
N THR A 120 -6.77 -2.12 -10.16
CA THR A 120 -5.75 -2.27 -9.10
C THR A 120 -4.41 -2.73 -9.67
N LEU A 121 -4.40 -3.68 -10.60
CA LEU A 121 -3.17 -4.12 -11.27
C LEU A 121 -2.61 -3.04 -12.21
N ALA A 122 -3.47 -2.24 -12.85
CA ALA A 122 -3.03 -1.07 -13.63
C ALA A 122 -2.32 -0.03 -12.75
N ASN A 123 -2.88 0.28 -11.56
CA ASN A 123 -2.21 1.14 -10.59
C ASN A 123 -0.87 0.55 -10.15
N ALA A 124 -0.83 -0.76 -9.85
CA ALA A 124 0.40 -1.45 -9.46
C ALA A 124 1.50 -1.34 -10.54
N ILE A 125 1.13 -1.56 -11.81
CA ILE A 125 2.02 -1.39 -12.95
C ILE A 125 2.55 0.05 -13.00
N ALA A 126 1.69 1.06 -12.86
CA ALA A 126 2.10 2.45 -12.90
C ALA A 126 3.09 2.81 -11.78
N TYR A 127 2.92 2.26 -10.57
CA TYR A 127 3.86 2.46 -9.47
C TYR A 127 5.22 1.79 -9.75
N VAL A 128 5.24 0.55 -10.22
CA VAL A 128 6.48 -0.16 -10.56
C VAL A 128 7.20 0.50 -11.73
N GLU A 129 6.47 0.95 -12.76
CA GLU A 129 7.04 1.71 -13.88
C GLU A 129 7.66 3.02 -13.42
N ALA A 130 6.97 3.77 -12.55
CA ALA A 130 7.50 5.02 -12.02
C ALA A 130 8.77 4.81 -11.20
N ALA A 131 8.81 3.76 -10.37
CA ALA A 131 9.95 3.42 -9.55
C ALA A 131 11.16 2.96 -10.38
N THR A 132 10.95 2.05 -11.34
CA THR A 132 12.02 1.56 -12.22
C THR A 132 12.55 2.67 -13.13
N LYS A 133 11.69 3.56 -13.64
CA LYS A 133 12.10 4.74 -14.40
C LYS A 133 12.94 5.72 -13.56
N ALA A 134 12.73 5.76 -12.24
CA ALA A 134 13.54 6.54 -11.31
C ALA A 134 14.85 5.83 -10.90
N GLY A 135 15.12 4.64 -11.44
CA GLY A 135 16.35 3.89 -11.18
C GLY A 135 16.28 2.93 -9.99
N LEU A 136 15.10 2.72 -9.39
CA LEU A 136 14.95 1.74 -8.32
C LEU A 136 14.93 0.32 -8.88
N ASP A 137 15.65 -0.60 -8.22
CA ASP A 137 15.59 -2.02 -8.54
C ASP A 137 14.21 -2.59 -8.22
N VAL A 138 13.60 -3.26 -9.20
CA VAL A 138 12.30 -3.92 -9.06
C VAL A 138 12.31 -4.95 -7.94
N ASP A 139 13.42 -5.65 -7.72
CA ASP A 139 13.55 -6.68 -6.69
C ASP A 139 13.87 -6.12 -5.30
N ALA A 140 14.25 -4.84 -5.21
CA ALA A 140 14.34 -4.12 -3.94
C ALA A 140 12.95 -3.66 -3.45
N ILE A 141 12.09 -3.19 -4.36
CA ILE A 141 10.76 -2.66 -4.00
C ILE A 141 9.67 -3.74 -3.99
N GLY A 142 9.74 -4.73 -4.89
CA GLY A 142 8.72 -5.74 -5.12
C GLY A 142 8.33 -6.50 -3.84
N PRO A 143 9.31 -6.97 -3.03
CA PRO A 143 9.05 -7.64 -1.75
C PRO A 143 8.45 -6.74 -0.67
N ARG A 144 8.15 -5.46 -0.91
CA ARG A 144 7.43 -4.56 0.02
C ARG A 144 6.08 -4.06 -0.52
N LEU A 145 5.70 -4.48 -1.72
CA LEU A 145 4.37 -4.21 -2.27
C LEU A 145 3.32 -5.12 -1.63
N SER A 146 2.18 -4.54 -1.25
CA SER A 146 1.02 -5.27 -0.75
C SER A 146 -0.26 -4.81 -1.45
N PHE A 147 -1.33 -5.59 -1.32
CA PHE A 147 -2.62 -5.32 -1.96
C PHE A 147 -3.74 -5.30 -0.93
N PHE A 148 -4.81 -4.56 -1.23
CA PHE A 148 -5.99 -4.49 -0.38
C PHE A 148 -7.28 -4.59 -1.21
N PHE A 149 -8.07 -5.64 -0.98
CA PHE A 149 -9.22 -6.00 -1.82
C PHE A 149 -10.48 -6.18 -1.00
N ALA A 150 -11.64 -5.99 -1.63
CA ALA A 150 -12.91 -6.38 -1.04
C ALA A 150 -13.08 -7.91 -1.07
N ALA A 151 -13.91 -8.45 -0.19
CA ALA A 151 -14.37 -9.84 -0.23
C ALA A 151 -15.89 -9.88 -0.10
N HIS A 152 -16.61 -9.82 -1.23
CA HIS A 152 -18.08 -9.85 -1.27
C HIS A 152 -18.66 -11.25 -1.02
N SER A 153 -19.99 -11.31 -0.91
CA SER A 153 -20.74 -12.55 -0.68
C SER A 153 -20.78 -13.50 -1.88
N ASN A 154 -20.39 -13.06 -3.08
CA ASN A 154 -20.26 -13.92 -4.27
C ASN A 154 -19.06 -14.86 -4.12
N PHE A 155 -19.21 -15.89 -3.27
CA PHE A 155 -18.11 -16.70 -2.75
C PHE A 155 -17.16 -17.24 -3.83
N PHE A 156 -17.70 -17.88 -4.88
CA PHE A 156 -16.88 -18.45 -5.95
C PHE A 156 -16.22 -17.39 -6.83
N GLU A 157 -16.91 -16.28 -7.11
CA GLU A 157 -16.35 -15.16 -7.87
C GLU A 157 -15.17 -14.54 -7.13
N GLU A 158 -15.32 -14.29 -5.83
CA GLU A 158 -14.28 -13.69 -5.00
C GLU A 158 -13.08 -14.64 -4.82
N ALA A 159 -13.32 -15.95 -4.64
CA ALA A 159 -12.26 -16.95 -4.64
C ALA A 159 -11.51 -17.01 -5.98
N ALA A 160 -12.23 -16.95 -7.10
CA ALA A 160 -11.64 -16.88 -8.44
C ALA A 160 -10.84 -15.59 -8.64
N LYS A 161 -11.37 -14.45 -8.17
CA LYS A 161 -10.74 -13.13 -8.24
C LYS A 161 -9.36 -13.14 -7.60
N PHE A 162 -9.25 -13.59 -6.35
CA PHE A 162 -7.95 -13.66 -5.66
C PHE A 162 -6.97 -14.59 -6.37
N ARG A 163 -7.40 -15.76 -6.84
CA ARG A 163 -6.53 -16.70 -7.58
C ARG A 163 -6.05 -16.11 -8.89
N ALA A 164 -6.93 -15.43 -9.63
CA ALA A 164 -6.60 -14.75 -10.86
C ALA A 164 -5.59 -13.62 -10.63
N ALA A 165 -5.84 -12.75 -9.64
CA ALA A 165 -4.98 -11.63 -9.29
C ALA A 165 -3.55 -12.09 -8.93
N ARG A 166 -3.40 -13.14 -8.10
CA ARG A 166 -2.07 -13.70 -7.77
C ARG A 166 -1.31 -14.16 -9.01
N ARG A 167 -1.97 -14.90 -9.91
CA ARG A 167 -1.35 -15.43 -11.13
C ARG A 167 -0.99 -14.31 -12.11
N MET A 168 -1.86 -13.32 -12.26
CA MET A 168 -1.62 -12.17 -13.14
C MET A 168 -0.46 -11.33 -12.62
N TRP A 169 -0.43 -11.02 -11.33
CA TRP A 169 0.64 -10.25 -10.72
C TRP A 169 2.01 -10.91 -10.86
N ALA A 170 2.11 -12.20 -10.57
CA ALA A 170 3.36 -12.95 -10.73
C ALA A 170 3.88 -12.89 -12.18
N ARG A 171 2.99 -13.01 -13.17
CA ARG A 171 3.35 -12.87 -14.59
C ARG A 171 3.75 -11.44 -14.95
N ILE A 172 3.04 -10.44 -14.45
CA ILE A 172 3.39 -9.02 -14.67
C ILE A 172 4.81 -8.75 -14.15
N MET A 173 5.10 -9.08 -12.90
CA MET A 173 6.40 -8.82 -12.29
C MET A 173 7.53 -9.56 -13.02
N ARG A 174 7.34 -10.84 -13.34
CA ARG A 174 8.36 -11.65 -14.02
C ARG A 174 8.52 -11.29 -15.50
N ASP A 175 7.42 -11.24 -16.25
CA ASP A 175 7.45 -11.20 -17.71
C ASP A 175 7.53 -9.76 -18.26
N ARG A 176 6.92 -8.77 -17.57
CA ARG A 176 6.96 -7.34 -17.98
C ARG A 176 8.12 -6.59 -17.34
N PHE A 177 8.36 -6.81 -16.05
CA PHE A 177 9.38 -6.06 -15.30
C PHE A 177 10.69 -6.81 -15.09
N GLY A 178 10.77 -8.08 -15.51
CA GLY A 178 12.00 -8.87 -15.40
C GLY A 178 12.41 -9.18 -13.97
N ALA A 179 11.50 -9.07 -12.99
CA ALA A 179 11.80 -9.37 -11.59
C ALA A 179 12.26 -10.82 -11.45
N THR A 180 13.39 -11.03 -10.80
CA THR A 180 14.05 -12.34 -10.65
C THR A 180 13.83 -12.94 -9.26
N ASN A 181 13.59 -12.10 -8.25
CA ASN A 181 13.32 -12.55 -6.89
C ASN A 181 11.87 -13.09 -6.78
N PRO A 182 11.65 -14.37 -6.41
CA PRO A 182 10.31 -14.92 -6.25
C PRO A 182 9.46 -14.17 -5.22
N LYS A 183 10.07 -13.48 -4.25
CA LYS A 183 9.34 -12.64 -3.28
C LYS A 183 8.66 -11.44 -3.95
N SER A 184 9.22 -10.90 -5.03
CA SER A 184 8.64 -9.81 -5.82
C SER A 184 7.39 -10.23 -6.58
N TRP A 185 7.21 -11.53 -6.81
CA TRP A 185 6.05 -12.09 -7.51
C TRP A 185 4.86 -12.36 -6.58
N LEU A 186 5.08 -12.27 -5.27
CA LEU A 186 4.04 -12.54 -4.28
C LEU A 186 2.99 -11.44 -4.29
N PHE A 187 1.75 -11.85 -4.48
CA PHE A 187 0.59 -11.00 -4.27
C PHE A 187 0.08 -11.20 -2.84
N ARG A 188 0.64 -10.42 -1.92
CA ARG A 188 0.23 -10.41 -0.51
C ARG A 188 -0.95 -9.47 -0.35
N VAL A 189 -2.06 -9.99 0.13
CA VAL A 189 -3.33 -9.28 0.14
C VAL A 189 -3.97 -9.31 1.52
N ALA A 190 -4.35 -8.14 2.00
CA ALA A 190 -5.35 -8.00 3.06
C ALA A 190 -6.73 -7.88 2.40
N SER A 191 -7.76 -8.41 3.06
CA SER A 191 -9.13 -8.30 2.56
C SER A 191 -10.11 -7.91 3.66
N VAL A 192 -11.13 -7.15 3.29
CA VAL A 192 -12.20 -6.70 4.18
C VAL A 192 -13.54 -7.00 3.53
N ARG A 193 -14.51 -7.41 4.36
CA ARG A 193 -15.90 -7.57 3.91
C ARG A 193 -16.47 -6.16 3.63
N PRO A 194 -17.16 -5.96 2.49
CA PRO A 194 -17.82 -4.71 2.15
C PRO A 194 -18.67 -4.15 3.29
N ILE A 195 -18.67 -2.83 3.44
CA ILE A 195 -19.54 -2.14 4.43
C ILE A 195 -20.93 -1.97 3.82
N ARG A 196 -21.00 -1.76 2.50
CA ARG A 196 -22.27 -1.73 1.78
C ARG A 196 -22.75 -3.15 1.47
N ASN A 197 -23.76 -3.60 2.22
CA ASN A 197 -24.69 -4.60 1.69
C ASN A 197 -25.41 -3.96 0.51
N HIS A 198 -24.90 -4.16 -0.71
CA HIS A 198 -25.81 -4.23 -1.85
C HIS A 198 -26.63 -5.48 -1.61
N GLY A 199 -27.76 -5.32 -0.91
CA GLY A 199 -28.77 -6.35 -0.79
C GLY A 199 -29.05 -6.87 -2.19
N CYS A 200 -29.13 -8.19 -2.34
CA CYS A 200 -29.71 -8.80 -3.52
C CYS A 200 -31.00 -8.06 -3.86
N SER A 201 -30.99 -7.33 -4.96
CA SER A 201 -32.17 -6.97 -5.73
C SER A 201 -32.35 -8.02 -6.81
#